data_AF-A0A1L2ZNB9-F1
#
_entry.id   AF-A0A1L2ZNB9-F1
#
_cell.length_a   1.000
_cell.length_b   1.000
_cell.length_c   1.000
_cell.angle_alpha   90.00
_cell.angle_beta   90.00
_cell.angle_gamma   90.00
#
_symmetry.space_group_name_H-M   'P 1'
#
loop_
_entity.id
_entity.type
_entity.pdbx_description
1 polymer ?
#
loop_
_entity_poly.entity_id
_entity_poly.type
_entity_poly.pdbx_seq_one_letter_code
_entity_poly.pdbx_strand_id
1 'polypeptide(L)'
;MKTLHLNGSLIHSIPTFYDQINLMLEREKTWNIGPSLDALNDALYEVPEDQGDIEEPTADASATVHWHDHEHAREALGFAATERWFLEKLESQGRFNMGSIQKQLDDLRAGTGPTYFEIILEIFADHPSITLILD
;
A
#
# COMPACT_ATOMS: atom_id res chain seq x y z
N MET A 1 0.50 -17.74 -12.90
CA MET A 1 0.05 -16.86 -11.80
C MET A 1 1.17 -16.72 -10.78
N LYS A 2 1.61 -15.49 -10.52
CA LYS A 2 2.74 -15.22 -9.62
C LYS A 2 2.29 -15.10 -8.18
N THR A 3 3.03 -15.66 -7.23
CA THR A 3 2.76 -15.51 -5.78
C THR A 3 3.81 -14.61 -5.14
N LEU A 4 3.34 -13.59 -4.44
CA LEU A 4 4.12 -12.59 -3.73
C LEU A 4 3.81 -12.67 -2.23
N HIS A 5 4.77 -12.28 -1.40
CA HIS A 5 4.64 -12.35 0.05
C HIS A 5 5.02 -11.02 0.69
N LEU A 6 4.14 -10.54 1.57
CA LEU A 6 4.34 -9.38 2.41
C LEU A 6 4.38 -9.84 3.87
N ASN A 7 5.45 -9.53 4.59
CA ASN A 7 5.60 -9.92 5.99
C ASN A 7 5.12 -8.79 6.91
N GLY A 8 3.87 -8.91 7.38
CA GLY A 8 3.22 -7.98 8.29
C GLY A 8 3.91 -7.87 9.65
N SER A 9 4.56 -8.93 10.13
CA SER A 9 5.28 -8.91 11.41
C SER A 9 6.50 -7.95 11.40
N LEU A 10 6.94 -7.52 10.22
CA LEU A 10 8.05 -6.57 10.04
C LEU A 10 7.58 -5.14 9.76
N ILE A 11 6.27 -4.89 9.75
CA ILE A 11 5.69 -3.58 9.49
C ILE A 11 5.34 -2.91 10.82
N HIS A 12 6.17 -1.95 11.21
CA HIS A 12 6.07 -1.23 12.50
C HIS A 12 5.71 0.26 12.29
N SER A 13 5.71 0.71 11.04
CA SER A 13 5.55 2.10 10.61
C SER A 13 5.32 2.16 9.09
N ILE A 14 4.90 3.32 8.60
CA ILE A 14 4.75 3.57 7.15
C ILE A 14 6.08 3.31 6.40
N PRO A 15 7.26 3.83 6.81
CA PRO A 15 8.52 3.50 6.13
C PRO A 15 8.80 2.00 6.04
N THR A 16 8.63 1.26 7.13
CA THR A 16 8.86 -0.21 7.13
C THR A 16 7.85 -0.98 6.27
N PHE A 17 6.65 -0.44 6.04
CA PHE A 17 5.74 -1.00 5.03
C PHE A 17 6.34 -0.88 3.63
N TYR A 18 6.89 0.28 3.26
CA TYR A 18 7.53 0.44 1.96
C TYR A 18 8.82 -0.38 1.83
N ASP A 19 9.55 -0.62 2.92
CA ASP A 19 10.65 -1.59 2.91
C ASP A 19 10.16 -3.00 2.56
N GLN A 20 9.03 -3.44 3.13
CA GLN A 20 8.42 -4.73 2.81
C GLN A 20 7.85 -4.77 1.38
N ILE A 21 7.25 -3.68 0.88
CA ILE A 21 6.82 -3.59 -0.52
C ILE A 21 8.01 -3.70 -1.46
N ASN A 22 9.09 -2.97 -1.20
CA ASN A 22 10.31 -3.08 -2.00
C ASN A 22 10.86 -4.51 -1.97
N LEU A 23 10.94 -5.16 -0.80
CA LEU A 23 11.36 -6.56 -0.70
C LEU A 23 10.45 -7.53 -1.46
N MET A 24 9.13 -7.33 -1.41
CA MET A 24 8.15 -8.13 -2.15
C MET A 24 8.33 -7.98 -3.67
N LEU A 25 8.65 -6.77 -4.13
CA LEU A 25 8.90 -6.45 -5.54
C LEU A 25 10.35 -6.77 -5.98
N GLU A 26 11.27 -6.95 -5.04
CA GLU A 26 12.71 -7.22 -5.23
C GLU A 26 12.95 -8.66 -5.71
N ARG A 27 12.47 -8.93 -6.93
CA ARG A 27 13.13 -9.76 -7.94
C ARG A 27 12.99 -9.21 -9.37
N GLU A 28 12.33 -8.06 -9.56
CA GLU A 28 11.89 -7.61 -10.90
C GLU A 28 12.41 -6.22 -11.33
N LYS A 29 12.94 -5.36 -10.43
CA LYS A 29 13.29 -3.96 -10.78
C LYS A 29 14.57 -3.45 -10.11
N THR A 30 15.29 -2.58 -10.80
CA THR A 30 16.53 -1.90 -10.33
C THR A 30 16.26 -0.63 -9.50
N TRP A 31 15.02 -0.41 -9.03
CA TRP A 31 14.66 0.81 -8.31
C TRP A 31 13.64 0.52 -7.19
N ASN A 32 13.80 1.23 -6.08
CA ASN A 32 12.93 1.15 -4.91
C ASN A 32 11.91 2.29 -4.93
N ILE A 33 10.65 1.97 -4.61
CA ILE A 33 9.61 2.98 -4.47
C ILE A 33 9.79 3.76 -3.15
N GLY A 34 9.54 5.06 -3.19
CA GLY A 34 9.51 5.90 -1.99
C GLY A 34 8.18 5.77 -1.23
N PRO A 35 8.11 6.32 0.00
CA PRO A 35 6.92 6.19 0.86
C PRO A 35 5.77 7.12 0.44
N SER A 36 5.14 6.82 -0.69
CA SER A 36 3.98 7.52 -1.23
C SER A 36 2.91 6.53 -1.70
N LEU A 37 1.65 6.85 -1.40
CA LEU A 37 0.50 6.06 -1.87
C LEU A 37 0.43 6.04 -3.40
N ASP A 38 0.83 7.13 -4.07
CA ASP A 38 0.92 7.17 -5.53
C ASP A 38 1.97 6.17 -6.04
N ALA A 39 3.13 6.11 -5.37
CA ALA A 39 4.20 5.18 -5.76
C ALA A 39 3.82 3.72 -5.50
N LEU A 40 3.06 3.44 -4.43
CA LEU A 40 2.46 2.12 -4.21
C LEU A 40 1.49 1.77 -5.35
N ASN A 41 0.55 2.66 -5.65
CA ASN A 41 -0.43 2.46 -6.70
C ASN A 41 0.23 2.20 -8.06
N ASP A 42 1.22 3.00 -8.44
CA ASP A 42 1.98 2.81 -9.68
C ASP A 42 2.72 1.46 -9.69
N ALA A 43 3.34 1.09 -8.56
CA ALA A 43 4.07 -0.17 -8.45
C ALA A 43 3.18 -1.41 -8.61
N LEU A 44 1.94 -1.36 -8.12
CA LEU A 44 0.97 -2.45 -8.25
C LEU A 44 0.51 -2.64 -9.71
N TYR A 45 0.31 -1.56 -10.48
CA TYR A 45 0.04 -1.65 -11.92
C TYR A 45 1.20 -2.29 -12.69
N GLU A 46 2.42 -2.10 -12.22
CA GLU A 46 3.61 -2.64 -12.86
C GLU A 46 4.05 -4.00 -12.29
N VAL A 47 3.21 -4.70 -11.49
CA VAL A 47 3.49 -6.09 -11.10
C VAL A 47 3.36 -6.95 -12.35
N PRO A 48 4.45 -7.57 -12.84
CA PRO A 48 4.43 -8.26 -14.13
C PRO A 48 3.50 -9.48 -14.07
N GLU A 49 2.73 -9.64 -15.14
CA GLU A 49 1.97 -10.84 -15.41
C GLU A 49 2.93 -12.02 -15.63
N ASP A 50 2.53 -13.21 -15.19
CA ASP A 50 3.24 -14.43 -15.53
C ASP A 50 3.11 -14.68 -17.05
N GLN A 51 4.07 -14.17 -17.83
CA GLN A 51 4.19 -14.45 -19.26
C GLN A 51 4.70 -15.88 -19.48
N GLY A 52 3.86 -16.88 -19.22
CA GLY A 52 3.85 -18.04 -20.12
C GLY A 52 3.45 -17.55 -21.51
N ASP A 53 3.86 -18.22 -22.59
CA ASP A 53 3.56 -17.86 -24.00
C ASP A 53 2.04 -17.73 -24.31
N ILE A 54 1.38 -16.69 -23.80
CA ILE A 54 -0.01 -16.35 -24.05
C ILE A 54 -0.05 -14.87 -24.44
N GLU A 55 -0.42 -14.63 -25.69
CA GLU A 55 -0.39 -13.31 -26.34
C GLU A 55 -1.50 -12.34 -25.86
N GLU A 56 -2.29 -12.67 -24.84
CA GLU A 56 -3.33 -11.77 -24.32
C GLU A 56 -3.49 -11.85 -22.80
N PRO A 57 -3.59 -10.69 -22.09
CA PRO A 57 -3.91 -10.66 -20.67
C PRO A 57 -5.32 -11.24 -20.44
N THR A 58 -5.38 -12.40 -19.79
CA THR A 58 -6.65 -13.02 -19.40
C THR A 58 -7.33 -12.20 -18.30
N ALA A 59 -8.67 -12.22 -18.24
CA ALA A 59 -9.47 -11.52 -17.21
C ALA A 59 -9.29 -12.06 -15.77
N ASP A 60 -8.40 -13.04 -15.56
CA ASP A 60 -8.08 -13.63 -14.27
C ASP A 60 -6.87 -12.91 -13.63
N ALA A 61 -6.85 -12.81 -12.29
CA ALA A 61 -5.75 -12.17 -11.56
C ALA A 61 -4.39 -12.78 -11.94
N SER A 62 -3.45 -11.92 -12.33
CA SER A 62 -2.12 -12.30 -12.79
C SER A 62 -1.16 -12.59 -11.63
N ALA A 63 -1.40 -12.00 -10.46
CA ALA A 63 -0.65 -12.21 -9.24
C ALA A 63 -1.54 -12.39 -7.99
N THR A 64 -1.02 -13.11 -7.00
CA THR A 64 -1.58 -13.20 -5.64
C THR A 64 -0.57 -12.70 -4.63
N VAL A 65 -0.97 -11.77 -3.78
CA VAL A 65 -0.19 -11.26 -2.66
C VAL A 65 -0.73 -11.87 -1.38
N HIS A 66 0.10 -12.62 -0.67
CA HIS A 66 -0.17 -13.07 0.69
C HIS A 66 0.44 -12.09 1.68
N TRP A 67 -0.41 -11.44 2.47
CA TRP A 67 0.00 -10.56 3.55
C TRP A 67 -0.12 -11.28 4.89
N HIS A 68 0.99 -11.90 5.28
CA HIS A 68 1.11 -12.66 6.52
C HIS A 68 1.17 -11.72 7.72
N ASP A 69 0.60 -12.13 8.85
CA ASP A 69 0.60 -11.36 10.10
C ASP A 69 0.08 -9.93 9.91
N HIS A 70 -0.94 -9.78 9.03
CA HIS A 70 -1.46 -8.46 8.65
C HIS A 70 -2.06 -7.69 9.83
N GLU A 71 -2.54 -8.35 10.88
CA GLU A 71 -3.05 -7.70 12.09
C GLU A 71 -1.96 -6.88 12.79
N HIS A 72 -0.70 -7.33 12.79
CA HIS A 72 0.41 -6.52 13.31
C HIS A 72 0.59 -5.23 12.49
N ALA A 73 0.57 -5.38 11.16
CA ALA A 73 0.66 -4.24 10.26
C ALA A 73 -0.55 -3.29 10.39
N ARG A 74 -1.75 -3.83 10.63
CA ARG A 74 -2.98 -3.07 10.88
C ARG A 74 -2.85 -2.19 12.11
N GLU A 75 -2.33 -2.73 13.20
CA GLU A 75 -2.06 -1.95 14.41
C GLU A 75 -1.01 -0.86 14.16
N ALA A 76 0.10 -1.23 13.50
CA ALA A 76 1.22 -0.33 13.22
C ALA A 76 0.89 0.80 12.23
N LEU A 77 -0.02 0.54 11.28
CA LEU A 77 -0.47 1.48 10.25
C LEU A 77 -1.88 2.05 10.56
N GLY A 78 -2.37 1.84 11.78
CA GLY A 78 -3.68 2.28 12.23
C GLY A 78 -3.76 3.77 12.54
N PHE A 79 -4.71 4.14 13.40
CA PHE A 79 -5.05 5.53 13.71
C PHE A 79 -3.82 6.40 14.04
N ALA A 80 -2.96 5.96 14.97
CA ALA A 80 -1.85 6.77 15.46
C ALA A 80 -0.81 7.07 14.37
N ALA A 81 -0.51 6.11 13.50
CA ALA A 81 0.40 6.31 12.37
C ALA A 81 -0.22 7.23 11.31
N THR A 82 -1.52 7.06 11.05
CA THR A 82 -2.27 7.86 10.08
C THR A 82 -2.38 9.32 10.51
N GLU A 83 -2.70 9.57 11.79
CA GLU A 83 -2.75 10.93 12.35
C GLU A 83 -1.38 11.61 12.25
N ARG A 84 -0.31 10.92 12.66
CA ARG A 84 1.05 11.46 12.56
C ARG A 84 1.40 11.80 11.11
N TRP A 85 1.07 10.92 10.16
CA TRP A 85 1.31 11.15 8.74
C TRP A 85 0.60 12.39 8.20
N PHE A 86 -0.66 12.64 8.59
CA PHE A 86 -1.37 13.87 8.21
C PHE A 86 -0.75 15.12 8.85
N LEU A 87 -0.37 15.05 10.13
CA LEU A 87 0.28 16.17 10.81
C LEU A 87 1.62 16.54 10.16
N GLU A 88 2.46 15.56 9.83
CA GLU A 88 3.72 15.77 9.10
C GLU A 88 3.48 16.45 7.74
N LYS A 89 2.41 16.08 7.02
CA LYS A 89 2.03 16.76 5.78
C LYS A 89 1.63 18.22 6.01
N LEU A 90 0.90 18.50 7.09
CA LEU A 90 0.50 19.86 7.47
C LEU A 90 1.67 20.73 7.95
N GLU A 91 2.78 20.12 8.39
CA GLU A 91 4.01 20.84 8.72
C GLU A 91 4.86 21.16 7.49
N SER A 92 4.66 20.43 6.39
CA SER A 92 5.39 20.68 5.14
C SER A 92 4.88 21.98 4.48
N GLN A 93 5.76 22.98 4.34
CA GLN A 93 5.45 24.36 3.96
C GLN A 93 4.73 24.51 2.59
N GLY A 94 3.41 24.26 2.55
CA GLY A 94 2.57 24.46 1.37
C GLY A 94 2.79 23.48 0.21
N ARG A 95 3.47 22.34 0.45
CA ARG A 95 3.70 21.32 -0.60
C ARG A 95 2.42 20.53 -0.94
N PHE A 96 1.45 20.52 -0.04
CA PHE A 96 0.20 19.80 -0.21
C PHE A 96 -1.01 20.74 -0.13
N ASN A 97 -2.16 20.26 -0.59
CA ASN A 97 -3.43 20.93 -0.37
C ASN A 97 -3.81 20.82 1.11
N MET A 98 -3.40 21.80 1.90
CA MET A 98 -3.57 21.82 3.36
C MET A 98 -5.03 21.70 3.80
N GLY A 99 -5.96 22.30 3.05
CA GLY A 99 -7.39 22.20 3.34
C GLY A 99 -7.93 20.77 3.17
N SER A 100 -7.48 20.08 2.12
CA SER A 100 -7.84 18.67 1.91
C SER A 100 -7.22 17.77 2.98
N ILE A 101 -5.95 17.97 3.33
CA ILE A 101 -5.28 17.19 4.37
C ILE A 101 -5.93 17.40 5.75
N GLN A 102 -6.26 18.65 6.09
CA GLN A 102 -6.95 18.94 7.36
C GLN A 102 -8.31 18.24 7.43
N LYS A 103 -9.08 18.27 6.34
CA LYS A 103 -10.36 17.56 6.27
C LYS A 103 -10.19 16.05 6.48
N GLN A 104 -9.20 15.42 5.84
CA GLN A 104 -8.94 14.00 6.01
C GLN A 104 -8.52 13.65 7.45
N LEU A 105 -7.72 14.50 8.10
CA LEU A 105 -7.37 14.36 9.51
C LEU A 105 -8.60 14.48 10.43
N ASP A 106 -9.50 15.43 10.14
CA ASP A 106 -10.73 15.60 10.91
C ASP A 106 -11.66 14.39 10.75
N ASP A 107 -11.81 13.89 9.51
CA ASP A 107 -12.60 12.70 9.21
C ASP A 107 -12.02 11.46 9.92
N LEU A 108 -10.68 11.28 9.92
CA LEU A 108 -9.99 10.22 10.67
C LEU A 108 -10.31 10.31 12.17
N ARG A 109 -10.17 11.50 12.77
CA ARG A 109 -10.44 11.74 14.21
C ARG A 109 -11.91 11.52 14.59
N ALA A 110 -12.83 11.77 13.67
CA ALA A 110 -14.25 11.49 13.84
C ALA A 110 -14.60 9.99 13.67
N GLY A 111 -13.64 9.16 13.26
CA GLY A 111 -13.87 7.74 12.95
C GLY A 111 -14.66 7.52 11.65
N THR A 112 -14.74 8.53 10.79
CA THR A 112 -15.44 8.49 9.50
C THR A 112 -14.49 8.43 8.31
N GLY A 113 -13.19 8.70 8.54
CA GLY A 113 -12.12 8.58 7.55
C GLY A 113 -11.28 7.33 7.79
N PRO A 114 -10.64 6.79 6.74
CA PRO A 114 -9.86 5.57 6.82
C PRO A 114 -8.49 5.79 7.48
N THR A 115 -7.97 4.74 8.09
CA THR A 115 -6.57 4.59 8.49
C THR A 115 -5.68 4.35 7.28
N TYR A 116 -4.37 4.51 7.44
CA TYR A 116 -3.39 4.24 6.39
C TYR A 116 -3.45 2.78 5.92
N PHE A 117 -3.67 1.84 6.86
CA PHE A 117 -3.91 0.44 6.52
C PHE A 117 -5.13 0.26 5.61
N GLU A 118 -6.26 0.89 5.95
CA GLU A 118 -7.49 0.81 5.16
C GLU A 118 -7.32 1.44 3.77
N ILE A 119 -6.61 2.57 3.66
CA ILE A 119 -6.25 3.18 2.38
C ILE A 119 -5.41 2.22 1.53
N ILE A 120 -4.45 1.50 2.12
CA ILE A 120 -3.67 0.49 1.40
C ILE A 120 -4.59 -0.62 0.86
N LEU A 121 -5.55 -1.11 1.66
CA LEU A 121 -6.50 -2.14 1.21
C LEU A 121 -7.38 -1.64 0.06
N GLU A 122 -7.83 -0.39 0.12
CA GLU A 122 -8.56 0.26 -0.98
C GLU A 122 -7.71 0.29 -2.25
N ILE A 123 -6.44 0.68 -2.14
CA ILE A 123 -5.51 0.66 -3.27
C ILE A 123 -5.34 -0.76 -3.83
N PHE A 124 -5.19 -1.81 -3.01
CA PHE A 124 -5.14 -3.18 -3.53
C PHE A 124 -6.44 -3.61 -4.22
N ALA A 125 -7.60 -3.18 -3.70
CA ALA A 125 -8.91 -3.53 -4.26
C ALA A 125 -9.15 -2.89 -5.64
N ASP A 126 -8.54 -1.74 -5.91
CA ASP A 126 -8.61 -1.05 -7.21
C ASP A 126 -7.74 -1.72 -8.30
N HIS A 127 -7.00 -2.78 -7.97
CA HIS A 127 -6.09 -3.51 -8.87
C HIS A 127 -6.59 -4.93 -9.16
N PRO A 128 -7.50 -5.13 -10.13
CA PRO A 128 -8.14 -6.44 -10.38
C PRO A 128 -7.18 -7.53 -10.88
N SER A 129 -6.00 -7.16 -11.38
CA SER A 129 -4.93 -8.10 -11.74
C SER A 129 -4.25 -8.71 -10.51
N ILE A 130 -4.50 -8.20 -9.31
CA ILE A 130 -3.90 -8.67 -8.05
C ILE A 130 -4.99 -9.21 -7.13
N THR A 131 -4.82 -10.45 -6.68
CA THR A 131 -5.60 -10.98 -5.55
C THR A 131 -4.82 -10.76 -4.25
N LEU A 132 -5.38 -10.00 -3.31
CA LEU A 132 -4.83 -9.86 -1.96
C LEU A 132 -5.46 -10.89 -1.02
N ILE A 133 -4.62 -11.67 -0.33
CA ILE A 133 -5.01 -12.61 0.73
C ILE A 133 -4.40 -12.11 2.02
N LEU A 134 -5.23 -11.93 3.05
CA LEU A 134 -4.83 -11.57 4.39
C LEU A 134 -4.78 -12.85 5.25
N ASP A 135 -3.60 -13.18 5.78
CA ASP A 135 -3.36 -14.34 6.63
C ASP A 135 -2.63 -13.98 7.95
#